data_AF-A0A843EY82-F1
#
_entry.id   AF-A0A843EY82-F1
#
_cell.length_a   1.000
_cell.length_b   1.000
_cell.length_c   1.000
_cell.angle_alpha   90.00
_cell.angle_beta   90.00
_cell.angle_gamma   90.00
#
_symmetry.space_group_name_H-M   'P 1'
#
loop_
_entity.id
_entity.type
_entity.pdbx_description
1 polymer ?
#
loop_
_entity_poly.entity_id
_entity_poly.type
_entity_poly.pdbx_seq_one_letter_code
_entity_poly.pdbx_strand_id
1 'polypeptide(L)'
;KINPRIAGVVVSFLSAILAISGIMDHYIGFLYLIASVFAPMAAVLLVSYFLSNEETGNPRTWYWNIFAWFAGFIVYQVTVNMDSIFLGPTLLAIIISAILAYLPILARKRPQLNLA
;
A
#
# COMPACT_ATOMS: atom_id res chain seq x y z
N LYS A 1 -15.37 -20.56 2.71
CA LYS A 1 -16.19 -19.34 2.92
C LYS A 1 -16.38 -19.16 4.42
N ILE A 2 -15.92 -18.06 5.01
CA ILE A 2 -16.10 -17.78 6.44
C ILE A 2 -17.47 -17.12 6.63
N ASN A 3 -18.20 -17.49 7.69
CA ASN A 3 -19.47 -16.82 8.01
C ASN A 3 -19.17 -15.37 8.45
N PRO A 4 -19.74 -14.35 7.79
CA PRO A 4 -19.46 -12.95 8.09
C PRO A 4 -19.79 -12.57 9.54
N ARG A 5 -20.79 -13.22 10.15
CA ARG A 5 -21.10 -13.00 11.59
C ARG A 5 -19.96 -13.46 12.49
N ILE A 6 -19.42 -14.66 12.22
CA ILE A 6 -18.31 -15.22 13.00
C ILE A 6 -17.04 -14.38 12.77
N ALA A 7 -16.76 -14.01 11.51
CA ALA A 7 -15.63 -13.14 11.19
C ALA A 7 -15.71 -11.80 11.94
N GLY A 8 -16.88 -11.15 11.96
CA GLY A 8 -17.08 -9.91 12.69
C GLY A 8 -16.82 -10.06 14.19
N VAL A 9 -17.39 -11.09 14.83
CA VAL A 9 -17.18 -11.37 16.25
C VAL A 9 -15.69 -11.59 16.56
N VAL A 10 -14.99 -12.37 15.73
CA VAL A 10 -13.56 -12.65 15.91
C VAL A 10 -12.73 -11.37 15.78
N VAL A 11 -12.97 -10.55 14.75
CA VAL A 11 -12.23 -9.28 14.56
C VAL A 11 -12.50 -8.32 15.72
N SER A 12 -13.75 -8.16 16.15
CA SER A 12 -14.09 -7.31 17.30
C SER A 12 -13.41 -7.77 18.59
N PHE A 13 -13.39 -9.08 18.83
CA PHE A 13 -12.71 -9.65 20.00
C PHE A 13 -11.19 -9.41 19.95
N LEU A 14 -10.55 -9.61 18.79
CA LEU A 14 -9.13 -9.32 18.59
C LEU A 14 -8.80 -7.84 18.79
N SER A 15 -9.64 -6.94 18.26
CA SER A 15 -9.46 -5.49 18.45
C SER A 15 -9.61 -5.08 19.91
N ALA A 16 -10.54 -5.68 20.66
CA ALA A 16 -10.70 -5.42 22.09
C ALA A 16 -9.48 -5.89 22.90
N ILE A 17 -8.95 -7.09 22.61
CA ILE A 17 -7.71 -7.57 23.23
C ILE A 17 -6.55 -6.62 22.93
N LEU A 18 -6.40 -6.20 21.67
CA LEU A 18 -5.35 -5.28 21.24
C LEU A 18 -5.47 -3.90 21.92
N ALA A 19 -6.69 -3.42 22.15
CA ALA A 19 -6.93 -2.18 22.87
C ALA A 19 -6.49 -2.28 24.34
N ILE A 20 -6.80 -3.40 25.00
CA ILE A 20 -6.43 -3.67 26.40
C ILE A 20 -4.91 -3.91 26.55
N SER A 21 -4.24 -4.45 25.52
CA SER A 21 -2.82 -4.80 25.57
C SER A 21 -1.85 -3.59 25.56
N GLY A 22 -2.33 -2.38 25.83
CA GLY A 22 -1.47 -1.19 25.94
C GLY A 22 -1.16 -0.50 24.62
N ILE A 23 -1.97 -0.70 23.56
CA ILE A 23 -1.80 0.06 22.31
C ILE A 23 -1.91 1.57 22.54
N MET A 24 -2.64 1.99 23.58
CA MET A 24 -2.80 3.40 23.94
C MET A 24 -1.49 4.07 24.36
N ASP A 25 -0.55 3.33 24.94
CA ASP A 25 0.78 3.84 25.31
C ASP A 25 1.65 4.12 24.07
N HIS A 26 1.37 3.42 22.97
CA HIS A 26 2.10 3.52 21.69
C HIS A 26 1.17 3.89 20.53
N TYR A 27 0.12 4.68 20.81
CA TYR A 27 -0.95 4.98 19.87
C TYR A 27 -0.42 5.59 18.56
N ILE A 28 0.55 6.51 18.65
CA ILE A 28 1.17 7.14 17.48
C ILE A 28 1.88 6.10 16.61
N GLY A 29 2.63 5.18 17.22
CA GLY A 29 3.30 4.09 16.50
C GLY A 29 2.31 3.18 15.78
N PHE A 30 1.17 2.88 16.42
CA PHE A 30 0.10 2.13 15.79
C PHE A 30 -0.52 2.87 14.59
N LEU A 31 -0.78 4.17 14.72
CA LEU A 31 -1.27 5.00 13.63
C LEU A 31 -0.30 5.02 12.44
N TYR A 32 1.00 5.13 12.69
CA TYR A 32 2.01 5.06 11.64
C TYR A 32 2.05 3.68 10.98
N LEU A 33 1.88 2.60 11.74
CA LEU A 33 1.81 1.25 11.19
C LEU A 33 0.63 1.09 10.23
N ILE A 34 -0.58 1.49 10.64
CA ILE A 34 -1.74 1.38 9.73
C ILE A 34 -1.61 2.32 8.52
N ALA A 35 -1.09 3.54 8.71
CA ALA A 35 -0.89 4.50 7.64
C ALA A 35 0.14 4.01 6.61
N SER A 36 1.21 3.35 7.08
CA SER A 36 2.25 2.75 6.24
C SER A 36 1.73 1.65 5.32
N VAL A 37 0.63 0.99 5.68
CA VAL A 37 -0.01 -0.04 4.87
C VAL A 37 -0.98 0.59 3.88
N PHE A 38 -1.87 1.46 4.37
CA PHE A 38 -2.99 1.98 3.58
C PHE A 38 -2.58 3.02 2.53
N ALA A 39 -1.62 3.91 2.84
CA ALA A 39 -1.22 4.97 1.91
C ALA A 39 -0.52 4.42 0.64
N PRO A 40 0.48 3.52 0.73
CA PRO A 40 1.01 2.79 -0.44
C PRO A 40 -0.06 2.01 -1.20
N MET A 41 -0.99 1.37 -0.48
CA MET A 41 -2.02 0.56 -1.10
C MET A 41 -2.95 1.42 -1.97
N ALA A 42 -3.40 2.57 -1.44
CA ALA A 42 -4.21 3.52 -2.19
C ALA A 42 -3.48 4.02 -3.45
N ALA A 43 -2.18 4.32 -3.33
CA ALA A 43 -1.36 4.76 -4.46
C ALA A 43 -1.29 3.71 -5.58
N VAL A 44 -0.97 2.46 -5.23
CA VAL A 44 -0.90 1.36 -6.21
C VAL A 44 -2.27 1.10 -6.85
N LEU A 45 -3.34 1.11 -6.07
CA LEU A 45 -4.70 0.90 -6.57
C LEU A 45 -5.12 2.02 -7.54
N LEU A 46 -4.85 3.29 -7.21
CA LEU A 46 -5.13 4.41 -8.09
C LEU A 46 -4.36 4.29 -9.41
N VAL A 47 -3.06 3.98 -9.36
CA VAL A 47 -2.26 3.81 -10.58
C VAL A 47 -2.76 2.63 -11.42
N SER A 48 -3.03 1.50 -10.77
CA SER A 48 -3.49 0.29 -11.45
C SER A 48 -4.90 0.43 -12.00
N TYR A 49 -5.77 1.24 -11.40
CA TYR A 49 -7.16 1.41 -11.84
C TYR A 49 -7.29 2.49 -12.92
N PHE A 50 -6.60 3.63 -12.77
CA PHE A 50 -6.72 4.75 -13.71
C PHE A 50 -5.72 4.71 -14.87
N LEU A 51 -4.49 4.19 -14.68
CA LEU A 51 -3.46 4.23 -15.72
C LEU A 51 -3.26 2.89 -16.45
N SER A 52 -3.67 1.78 -15.86
CA SER A 52 -3.62 0.47 -16.53
C SER A 52 -4.88 0.26 -17.36
N ASN A 53 -4.71 0.12 -18.68
CA ASN A 53 -5.79 -0.25 -19.61
C ASN A 53 -5.92 -1.78 -19.78
N GLU A 54 -5.20 -2.57 -18.98
CA GLU A 54 -5.25 -4.02 -19.09
C GLU A 54 -6.55 -4.59 -18.54
N GLU A 55 -7.00 -5.71 -19.10
CA GLU A 55 -8.05 -6.53 -18.50
C GLU A 55 -7.65 -6.87 -17.06
N THR A 56 -8.56 -6.55 -16.13
CA THR A 56 -8.43 -6.82 -14.70
C THR A 56 -8.12 -8.30 -14.50
N GLY A 57 -6.88 -8.65 -14.14
CA GLY A 57 -6.54 -10.03 -13.79
C GLY A 57 -5.22 -10.58 -14.31
N ASN A 58 -4.38 -9.81 -15.01
CA ASN A 58 -3.04 -10.30 -15.39
C ASN A 58 -2.21 -10.61 -14.12
N PRO A 59 -1.82 -11.88 -13.87
CA PRO A 59 -1.13 -12.27 -12.65
C PRO A 59 0.21 -11.54 -12.50
N ARG A 60 0.91 -11.24 -13.61
CA ARG A 60 2.19 -10.51 -13.58
C ARG A 60 2.01 -9.09 -13.04
N THR A 61 0.93 -8.41 -13.43
CA THR A 61 0.62 -7.04 -12.97
C THR A 61 0.22 -7.06 -11.50
N TRP A 62 -0.50 -8.10 -11.04
CA TRP A 62 -0.84 -8.28 -9.63
C TRP A 62 0.40 -8.48 -8.74
N TYR A 63 1.32 -9.37 -9.11
CA TYR A 63 2.57 -9.57 -8.36
C TYR A 63 3.40 -8.29 -8.29
N TRP A 64 3.46 -7.53 -9.38
CA TRP A 64 4.19 -6.26 -9.39
C TRP A 64 3.54 -5.19 -8.50
N ASN A 65 2.22 -5.10 -8.48
CA ASN A 65 1.49 -4.19 -7.60
C ASN A 65 1.72 -4.51 -6.13
N ILE A 66 1.77 -5.78 -5.75
CA ILE A 66 2.11 -6.20 -4.38
C ILE A 66 3.54 -5.80 -4.03
N PHE A 67 4.49 -6.00 -4.96
CA PHE A 67 5.87 -5.57 -4.75
C PHE A 67 5.97 -4.05 -4.57
N ALA A 68 5.30 -3.26 -5.41
CA ALA A 68 5.27 -1.80 -5.31
C ALA A 68 4.67 -1.32 -3.97
N TRP A 69 3.59 -1.96 -3.54
CA TRP A 69 2.97 -1.70 -2.24
C TRP A 69 3.94 -1.99 -1.08
N PHE A 70 4.59 -3.16 -1.12
CA PHE A 70 5.50 -3.58 -0.05
C PHE A 70 6.75 -2.69 0.01
N ALA A 71 7.27 -2.26 -1.14
CA ALA A 71 8.35 -1.27 -1.21
C ALA A 71 7.92 0.06 -0.58
N GLY A 72 6.71 0.54 -0.86
CA GLY A 72 6.13 1.72 -0.22
C GLY A 72 6.00 1.59 1.30
N PHE A 73 5.57 0.42 1.78
CA PHE A 73 5.49 0.11 3.20
C PHE A 73 6.86 0.20 3.88
N ILE A 74 7.90 -0.41 3.29
CA ILE A 74 9.28 -0.34 3.81
C ILE A 74 9.76 1.11 3.84
N VAL A 75 9.55 1.86 2.76
CA VAL A 75 9.95 3.28 2.68
C VAL A 75 9.27 4.10 3.77
N TYR A 76 7.97 3.89 4.01
CA TYR A 76 7.27 4.56 5.11
C TYR A 76 7.92 4.27 6.46
N GLN A 77 8.20 2.99 6.75
CA GLN A 77 8.78 2.57 8.02
C GLN A 77 10.20 3.09 8.22
N VAL A 78 11.01 3.16 7.18
CA VAL A 78 12.34 3.78 7.27
C VAL A 78 12.20 5.29 7.49
N THR A 79 11.31 5.95 6.74
CA THR A 79 11.14 7.41 6.80
C THR A 79 10.56 7.86 8.14
N VAL A 80 9.67 7.09 8.76
CA VAL A 80 9.07 7.48 10.05
C VAL A 80 10.09 7.49 11.19
N ASN A 81 11.18 6.73 11.06
CA ASN A 81 12.30 6.72 12.00
C ASN A 81 13.37 7.78 11.67
N MET A 82 13.20 8.53 10.58
CA MET A 82 14.11 9.59 10.18
C MET A 82 13.46 10.94 10.49
N ASP A 83 13.95 11.63 11.53
CA ASP A 83 13.41 12.90 12.01
C ASP A 83 13.54 14.10 11.04
N SER A 84 13.99 13.90 9.79
CA SER A 84 14.49 14.97 8.92
C SER A 84 14.01 14.95 7.45
N ILE A 85 12.85 14.38 7.15
CA ILE A 85 12.28 14.44 5.79
C ILE A 85 11.26 15.57 5.66
N PHE A 86 11.55 16.53 4.76
CA PHE A 86 10.70 17.69 4.43
C PHE A 86 9.27 17.34 3.97
N LEU A 87 9.07 16.19 3.32
CA LEU A 87 7.77 15.76 2.78
C LEU A 87 6.97 14.82 3.70
N GLY A 88 7.50 14.42 4.86
CA GLY A 88 6.91 13.40 5.72
C GLY A 88 6.86 11.97 5.09
N PRO A 89 6.65 10.93 5.92
CA PRO A 89 6.71 9.52 5.50
C PRO A 89 5.58 9.12 4.54
N THR A 90 4.39 9.68 4.73
CA THR A 90 3.20 9.33 3.93
C THR A 90 3.33 9.73 2.47
N LEU A 91 3.78 10.97 2.19
CA LEU A 91 3.91 11.44 0.81
C LEU A 91 5.01 10.68 0.06
N LEU A 92 6.15 10.44 0.70
CA LEU A 92 7.22 9.65 0.07
C LEU A 92 6.77 8.23 -0.27
N ALA A 93 6.06 7.57 0.65
CA ALA A 93 5.56 6.23 0.41
C ALA A 93 4.56 6.19 -0.76
N ILE A 94 3.67 7.17 -0.86
CA ILE A 94 2.73 7.32 -1.99
C ILE A 94 3.49 7.49 -3.30
N ILE A 95 4.46 8.42 -3.36
CA ILE A 95 5.23 8.74 -4.57
C ILE A 95 5.99 7.49 -5.05
N ILE A 96 6.73 6.84 -4.16
CA ILE A 96 7.51 5.64 -4.52
C ILE A 96 6.61 4.51 -4.99
N SER A 97 5.52 4.23 -4.27
CA SER A 97 4.58 3.17 -4.64
C SER A 97 3.92 3.43 -5.99
N ALA A 98 3.51 4.68 -6.24
CA ALA A 98 2.89 5.08 -7.49
C ALA A 98 3.87 4.96 -8.67
N ILE A 99 5.12 5.44 -8.51
CA ILE A 99 6.15 5.32 -9.54
C ILE A 99 6.43 3.85 -9.84
N LEU A 100 6.63 3.02 -8.81
CA LEU A 100 6.87 1.60 -8.97
C LEU A 100 5.72 0.90 -9.69
N ALA A 101 4.47 1.17 -9.31
CA ALA A 101 3.30 0.62 -9.98
C ALA A 101 3.17 1.09 -11.45
N TYR A 102 3.64 2.30 -11.77
CA TYR A 102 3.55 2.87 -13.10
C TYR A 102 4.64 2.37 -14.08
N LEU A 103 5.83 2.02 -13.59
CA LEU A 103 6.95 1.52 -14.41
C LEU A 103 6.58 0.42 -15.42
N PRO A 104 5.90 -0.68 -15.05
CA PRO A 104 5.52 -1.72 -16.01
C PRO A 104 4.49 -1.24 -17.03
N ILE A 105 3.61 -0.31 -16.66
CA ILE A 105 2.60 0.26 -17.56
C ILE A 105 3.31 1.08 -18.64
N LEU A 106 4.29 1.89 -18.25
CA LEU A 106 5.11 2.68 -19.18
C LEU A 106 5.93 1.80 -20.12
N ALA A 107 6.58 0.76 -19.58
CA ALA A 107 7.37 -0.18 -20.37
C ALA A 107 6.54 -0.91 -21.44
N ARG A 108 5.26 -1.17 -21.17
CA ARG A 108 4.32 -1.80 -22.13
C ARG A 108 3.79 -0.82 -23.17
N LYS A 109 3.65 0.48 -22.86
CA LYS A 109 3.22 1.50 -23.83
C LYS A 109 4.33 1.88 -24.83
N ARG A 110 5.60 1.90 -24.40
CA ARG A 110 6.74 2.24 -25.28
C ARG A 110 6.85 1.43 -26.59
N PRO A 111 6.70 0.10 -26.63
CA PRO A 111 6.82 -0.65 -27.88
C PRO A 111 5.73 -0.33 -28.91
N GLN A 112 4.56 0.18 -28.49
CA GLN A 112 3.50 0.57 -29.42
C GLN A 112 3.71 1.95 -30.05
N LEU A 113 4.44 2.86 -29.38
CA LEU A 113 4.76 4.18 -29.95
C LEU A 113 5.90 4.15 -30.98
N ASN A 114 6.81 3.18 -30.89
CA ASN A 114 7.94 3.05 -31.83
C ASN A 114 7.56 2.39 -33.17
N LEU A 115 6.29 2.07 -33.37
CA LEU A 115 5.75 1.43 -34.59
C LEU A 115 4.74 2.31 -35.33
N ALA A 116 4.57 3.57 -34.90
CA ALA A 116 3.78 4.61 -35.56
C ALA A 116 4.71 5.69 -36.12
#